data_AF-A0A1L5J5D3-F1
#
_entry.id   AF-A0A1L5J5D3-F1
#
_cell.length_a   1.000
_cell.length_b   1.000
_cell.length_c   1.000
_cell.angle_alpha   90.00
_cell.angle_beta   90.00
_cell.angle_gamma   90.00
#
_symmetry.space_group_name_H-M   'P 1'
#
loop_
_entity.id
_entity.type
_entity.pdbx_description
1 polymer ?
#
loop_
_entity_poly.entity_id
_entity_poly.type
_entity_poly.pdbx_seq_one_letter_code
_entity_poly.pdbx_strand_id
1 'polypeptide(L)'
;ARGEGLGNFMCFGDLPGTSMNDPDSFLFPRGIILDRDLTTIHELKLDDPAGIQEFVSHSWYDYSGGKEAGLHPWSGETNLNYSGPQPPYDQLDVEQGYSWLKSPRWQGKAMEVGPLSRVLMLYVKGHELTQHLVNSTLSKLELPPRALFSTLGRTAARTLETAILADGMQGWLDSLIGNIKAGDTKTFDDSLWEPESWPSECKGVGVMEAPRGALSHWVVIKDGKIDNYQAIVPSTWNAGPRDPVGQPGAYEAALEDAHVMYDPKQPLEILRTIHSFDPCIA
;
A
#
# COMPACT_ATOMS: atom_id res chain seq x y z
N ALA A 1 11.29 3.50 20.44
CA ALA A 1 10.95 3.04 19.07
C ALA A 1 11.47 4.07 18.09
N ARG A 2 11.86 3.66 16.87
CA ARG A 2 12.28 4.55 15.76
C ARG A 2 11.83 3.93 14.43
N GLY A 3 11.79 4.71 13.34
CA GLY A 3 11.50 4.18 12.01
C GLY A 3 10.03 4.05 11.65
N GLU A 4 9.16 4.85 12.26
CA GLU A 4 7.76 5.02 11.87
C GLU A 4 7.33 6.46 12.21
N GLY A 5 7.24 7.33 11.20
CA GLY A 5 7.05 8.76 11.39
C GLY A 5 5.69 9.31 10.94
N LEU A 6 4.78 8.49 10.40
CA LEU A 6 3.50 8.96 9.87
C LEU A 6 2.35 8.79 10.87
N GLY A 7 2.25 7.61 11.48
CA GLY A 7 1.13 7.20 12.31
C GLY A 7 -0.13 6.77 11.53
N ASN A 8 -0.10 6.83 10.20
CA ASN A 8 -1.26 6.53 9.34
C ASN A 8 -1.02 5.25 8.55
N PHE A 9 -1.99 4.33 8.56
CA PHE A 9 -1.88 3.02 7.93
C PHE A 9 -3.09 2.75 7.03
N MET A 10 -2.87 2.14 5.88
CA MET A 10 -3.92 1.81 4.92
C MET A 10 -3.86 0.35 4.49
N CYS A 11 -5.04 -0.26 4.37
CA CYS A 11 -5.25 -1.57 3.76
C CYS A 11 -6.42 -1.49 2.77
N PHE A 12 -6.24 -1.99 1.54
CA PHE A 12 -7.34 -2.20 0.59
C PHE A 12 -8.15 -3.45 0.90
N GLY A 13 -7.54 -4.36 1.66
CA GLY A 13 -8.10 -5.65 2.03
C GLY A 13 -8.08 -6.65 0.88
N ASP A 14 -8.01 -7.94 1.22
CA ASP A 14 -7.82 -9.02 0.25
C ASP A 14 -8.10 -10.40 0.88
N LEU A 15 -7.99 -11.44 0.06
CA LEU A 15 -8.20 -12.85 0.38
C LEU A 15 -9.64 -13.08 0.85
N PRO A 16 -10.61 -12.97 -0.08
CA PRO A 16 -12.03 -13.07 0.25
C PRO A 16 -12.41 -14.48 0.71
N GLY A 17 -13.22 -14.55 1.77
CA GLY A 17 -13.89 -15.78 2.17
C GLY A 17 -15.05 -16.16 1.24
N THR A 18 -15.65 -15.19 0.55
CA THR A 18 -16.77 -15.42 -0.38
C THR A 18 -16.47 -14.89 -1.79
N SER A 19 -16.36 -13.58 -1.95
CA SER A 19 -16.12 -12.92 -3.24
C SER A 19 -15.39 -11.60 -3.05
N MET A 20 -14.75 -11.10 -4.11
CA MET A 20 -14.11 -9.78 -4.10
C MET A 20 -15.11 -8.61 -3.93
N ASN A 21 -16.41 -8.86 -4.15
CA ASN A 21 -17.49 -7.89 -3.94
C ASN A 21 -18.02 -7.88 -2.49
N ASP A 22 -17.47 -8.72 -1.62
CA ASP A 22 -17.83 -8.81 -0.20
C ASP A 22 -16.60 -8.51 0.69
N PRO A 23 -16.26 -7.21 0.89
CA PRO A 23 -15.10 -6.82 1.68
C PRO A 23 -15.15 -7.26 3.14
N ASP A 24 -16.34 -7.54 3.69
CA ASP A 24 -16.49 -8.02 5.06
C ASP A 24 -16.02 -9.48 5.21
N SER A 25 -15.95 -10.23 4.10
CA SER A 25 -15.42 -11.60 4.07
C SER A 25 -13.90 -11.68 3.98
N PHE A 26 -13.20 -10.56 3.82
CA PHE A 26 -11.76 -10.56 3.56
C PHE A 26 -10.98 -10.99 4.80
N LEU A 27 -9.96 -11.87 4.63
CA LEU A 27 -9.02 -12.15 5.70
C LEU A 27 -8.27 -10.88 6.10
N PHE A 28 -7.72 -10.15 5.14
CA PHE A 28 -7.14 -8.84 5.41
C PHE A 28 -8.23 -7.78 5.30
N PRO A 29 -8.60 -7.08 6.39
CA PRO A 29 -9.70 -6.13 6.34
C PRO A 29 -9.32 -4.87 5.56
N ARG A 30 -10.30 -4.29 4.86
CA ARG A 30 -10.18 -2.96 4.25
C ARG A 30 -10.35 -1.88 5.31
N GLY A 31 -9.50 -0.85 5.27
CA GLY A 31 -9.68 0.34 6.10
C GLY A 31 -8.45 1.22 6.25
N ILE A 32 -8.63 2.27 7.03
CA ILE A 32 -7.62 3.27 7.35
C ILE A 32 -7.50 3.42 8.86
N ILE A 33 -6.28 3.48 9.37
CA ILE A 33 -5.94 3.87 10.74
C ILE A 33 -5.20 5.22 10.65
N LEU A 34 -5.60 6.19 11.46
CA LEU A 34 -4.97 7.52 11.52
C LEU A 34 -4.35 7.76 12.88
N ASP A 35 -3.27 8.55 12.93
CA ASP A 35 -2.68 9.06 14.17
C ASP A 35 -2.32 7.99 15.22
N ARG A 36 -2.06 6.75 14.76
CA ARG A 36 -1.90 5.53 15.58
C ARG A 36 -3.09 5.20 16.47
N ASP A 37 -4.27 5.76 16.20
CA ASP A 37 -5.52 5.45 16.90
C ASP A 37 -6.04 4.07 16.49
N LEU A 38 -5.79 3.09 17.35
CA LEU A 38 -6.25 1.72 17.18
C LEU A 38 -7.71 1.51 17.65
N THR A 39 -8.43 2.57 18.03
CA THR A 39 -9.84 2.50 18.44
C THR A 39 -10.80 2.83 17.30
N THR A 40 -10.30 3.48 16.25
CA THR A 40 -11.10 3.92 15.10
C THR A 40 -10.55 3.33 13.81
N ILE A 41 -11.42 2.72 13.01
CA ILE A 41 -11.10 2.34 11.63
C ILE A 41 -11.95 3.21 10.71
N HIS A 42 -11.30 4.00 9.86
CA HIS A 42 -11.99 4.81 8.86
C HIS A 42 -12.24 4.00 7.59
N GLU A 43 -13.37 4.29 6.95
CA GLU A 43 -13.78 3.67 5.71
C GLU A 43 -12.87 4.12 4.55
N LEU A 44 -12.53 3.18 3.67
CA LEU A 44 -11.85 3.47 2.42
C LEU A 44 -12.81 3.28 1.24
N LYS A 45 -13.17 4.38 0.60
CA LYS A 45 -13.92 4.40 -0.65
C LYS A 45 -12.96 4.59 -1.81
N LEU A 46 -13.00 3.64 -2.74
CA LEU A 46 -12.14 3.65 -3.92
C LEU A 46 -12.70 4.59 -5.00
N ASP A 47 -14.00 4.76 -5.08
CA ASP A 47 -14.64 5.56 -6.13
C ASP A 47 -14.74 7.06 -5.82
N ASP A 48 -14.27 7.49 -4.64
CA ASP A 48 -14.22 8.89 -4.23
C ASP A 48 -13.05 9.64 -4.89
N PRO A 49 -13.30 10.61 -5.79
CA PRO A 49 -12.23 11.38 -6.45
C PRO A 49 -11.37 12.22 -5.48
N ALA A 50 -11.88 12.51 -4.28
CA ALA A 50 -11.14 13.20 -3.21
C ALA A 50 -10.44 12.22 -2.24
N GLY A 51 -10.64 10.92 -2.43
CA GLY A 51 -10.04 9.86 -1.64
C GLY A 51 -8.57 9.65 -1.99
N ILE A 52 -8.29 8.73 -2.91
CA ILE A 52 -6.92 8.41 -3.34
C ILE A 52 -6.50 9.36 -4.46
N GLN A 53 -5.37 10.06 -4.27
CA GLN A 53 -4.82 10.96 -5.28
C GLN A 53 -3.30 10.80 -5.37
N GLU A 54 -2.74 10.94 -6.58
CA GLU A 54 -1.29 11.05 -6.80
C GLU A 54 -0.89 12.48 -7.15
N PHE A 55 0.16 12.96 -6.50
CA PHE A 55 0.79 14.25 -6.78
C PHE A 55 2.14 14.06 -7.49
N VAL A 56 2.59 15.10 -8.19
CA VAL A 56 3.88 15.09 -8.93
C VAL A 56 4.72 16.35 -8.71
N SER A 57 4.42 17.16 -7.67
CA SER A 57 5.16 18.40 -7.37
C SER A 57 6.66 18.17 -7.18
N HIS A 58 7.04 17.04 -6.57
CA HIS A 58 8.44 16.63 -6.38
C HIS A 58 8.83 15.39 -7.20
N SER A 59 8.13 15.14 -8.30
CA SER A 59 8.36 14.00 -9.19
C SER A 59 8.70 14.45 -10.62
N TRP A 60 9.41 13.61 -11.37
CA TRP A 60 9.80 13.84 -12.77
C TRP A 60 8.66 13.54 -13.76
N TYR A 61 7.50 14.17 -13.54
CA TYR A 61 6.34 14.11 -14.43
C TYR A 61 5.73 15.49 -14.63
N ASP A 62 4.96 15.63 -15.70
CA ASP A 62 4.06 16.77 -15.90
C ASP A 62 2.60 16.31 -15.90
N TYR A 63 1.77 17.08 -15.20
CA TYR A 63 0.31 17.01 -15.30
C TYR A 63 -0.19 18.20 -16.10
N SER A 64 -1.18 17.96 -16.97
CA SER A 64 -1.84 19.00 -17.77
C SER A 64 -2.44 20.12 -16.90
N GLY A 65 -2.95 19.75 -15.71
CA GLY A 65 -3.48 20.67 -14.69
C GLY A 65 -2.44 21.37 -13.80
N GLY A 66 -1.14 21.13 -14.04
CA GLY A 66 -0.03 21.62 -13.21
C GLY A 66 0.38 20.64 -12.11
N LYS A 67 1.64 20.72 -11.68
CA LYS A 67 2.26 19.73 -10.78
C LYS A 67 1.71 19.71 -9.34
N GLU A 68 1.05 20.80 -8.93
CA GLU A 68 0.44 20.92 -7.60
C GLU A 68 -0.91 20.22 -7.50
N ALA A 69 -1.52 19.83 -8.62
CA ALA A 69 -2.80 19.15 -8.63
C ALA A 69 -2.63 17.65 -8.28
N GLY A 70 -3.47 17.17 -7.36
CA GLY A 70 -3.63 15.74 -7.11
C GLY A 70 -4.62 15.15 -8.10
N LEU A 71 -4.26 14.03 -8.74
CA LEU A 71 -5.14 13.31 -9.66
C LEU A 71 -5.58 11.97 -9.06
N HIS A 72 -6.89 11.73 -9.06
CA HIS A 72 -7.42 10.39 -8.82
C HIS A 72 -7.00 9.46 -9.97
N PRO A 73 -6.67 8.18 -9.73
CA PRO A 73 -6.09 7.29 -10.76
C PRO A 73 -6.90 7.11 -12.05
N TRP A 74 -8.24 7.12 -12.00
CA TRP A 74 -9.03 7.10 -13.23
C TRP A 74 -8.73 8.29 -14.17
N SER A 75 -8.33 9.42 -13.61
CA SER A 75 -7.90 10.62 -14.33
C SER A 75 -6.38 10.83 -14.26
N GLY A 76 -5.61 9.83 -13.80
CA GLY A 76 -4.18 9.96 -13.64
C GLY A 76 -3.46 10.08 -14.98
N GLU A 77 -2.36 10.84 -14.98
CA GLU A 77 -1.50 11.07 -16.14
C GLU A 77 -0.10 10.51 -15.88
N THR A 78 0.60 10.07 -16.93
CA THR A 78 1.98 9.58 -16.82
C THR A 78 2.83 10.16 -17.95
N ASN A 79 3.05 11.46 -17.92
CA ASN A 79 3.89 12.17 -18.88
C ASN A 79 5.28 12.37 -18.27
N LEU A 80 6.28 11.63 -18.76
CA LEU A 80 7.64 11.69 -18.22
C LEU A 80 8.26 13.06 -18.51
N ASN A 81 8.79 13.72 -17.47
CA ASN A 81 9.52 14.97 -17.59
C ASN A 81 10.68 15.01 -16.60
N TYR A 82 11.85 14.53 -17.04
CA TYR A 82 13.05 14.60 -16.23
C TYR A 82 13.53 16.05 -16.07
N SER A 83 13.42 16.57 -14.86
CA SER A 83 13.86 17.92 -14.49
C SER A 83 15.01 17.92 -13.47
N GLY A 84 15.64 16.76 -13.27
CA GLY A 84 16.74 16.59 -12.33
C GLY A 84 18.12 17.03 -12.87
N PRO A 85 19.17 16.93 -12.04
CA PRO A 85 20.54 17.29 -12.43
C PRO A 85 21.11 16.38 -13.52
N GLN A 86 21.88 16.92 -14.45
CA GLN A 86 22.54 16.12 -15.48
C GLN A 86 23.67 15.27 -14.89
N PRO A 87 23.77 13.96 -15.19
CA PRO A 87 24.86 13.12 -14.73
C PRO A 87 26.24 13.53 -15.32
N PRO A 88 27.34 13.41 -14.56
CA PRO A 88 27.40 13.00 -13.15
C PRO A 88 27.01 14.16 -12.22
N TYR A 89 26.33 13.84 -11.12
CA TYR A 89 25.97 14.79 -10.07
C TYR A 89 26.21 14.17 -8.69
N ASP A 90 26.43 15.01 -7.68
CA ASP A 90 26.69 14.57 -6.30
C ASP A 90 25.43 14.59 -5.42
N GLN A 91 24.48 15.47 -5.71
CA GLN A 91 23.26 15.68 -4.93
C GLN A 91 22.06 15.95 -5.85
N LEU A 92 20.86 15.60 -5.39
CA LEU A 92 19.60 16.01 -6.00
C LEU A 92 19.21 17.41 -5.48
N ASP A 93 18.43 18.15 -6.27
CA ASP A 93 17.74 19.35 -5.81
C ASP A 93 16.37 18.93 -5.25
N VAL A 94 16.26 18.87 -3.92
CA VAL A 94 15.08 18.35 -3.22
C VAL A 94 13.95 19.37 -3.09
N GLU A 95 14.19 20.63 -3.46
CA GLU A 95 13.15 21.67 -3.55
C GLU A 95 12.39 21.59 -4.90
N GLN A 96 12.83 20.72 -5.81
CA GLN A 96 12.26 20.48 -7.14
C GLN A 96 11.82 19.02 -7.28
N GLY A 97 11.56 18.57 -8.51
CA GLY A 97 11.43 17.15 -8.81
C GLY A 97 12.70 16.36 -8.48
N TYR A 98 12.60 15.34 -7.61
CA TYR A 98 13.73 14.52 -7.16
C TYR A 98 13.50 13.00 -7.25
N SER A 99 12.38 12.54 -7.81
CA SER A 99 12.06 11.12 -7.91
C SER A 99 11.26 10.76 -9.17
N TRP A 100 11.41 9.52 -9.65
CA TRP A 100 10.51 8.90 -10.63
C TRP A 100 9.25 8.31 -10.00
N LEU A 101 9.14 8.28 -8.68
CA LEU A 101 7.90 7.88 -8.01
C LEU A 101 6.97 9.09 -7.91
N LYS A 102 5.69 8.86 -8.17
CA LYS A 102 4.61 9.80 -7.80
C LYS A 102 4.40 9.80 -6.28
N SER A 103 3.66 10.78 -5.78
CA SER A 103 3.37 10.97 -4.36
C SER A 103 1.89 10.68 -4.06
N PRO A 104 1.47 9.42 -3.84
CA PRO A 104 0.09 9.10 -3.53
C PRO A 104 -0.26 9.53 -2.09
N ARG A 105 -1.48 10.01 -1.89
CA ARG A 105 -2.06 10.42 -0.61
C ARG A 105 -3.51 9.95 -0.54
N TRP A 106 -3.99 9.69 0.67
CA TRP A 106 -5.40 9.46 0.94
C TRP A 106 -5.97 10.66 1.69
N GLN A 107 -6.94 11.37 1.08
CA GLN A 107 -7.50 12.61 1.62
C GLN A 107 -6.42 13.60 2.08
N GLY A 108 -5.39 13.76 1.24
CA GLY A 108 -4.24 14.62 1.51
C GLY A 108 -3.31 14.14 2.63
N LYS A 109 -3.42 12.90 3.12
CA LYS A 109 -2.53 12.34 4.15
C LYS A 109 -1.57 11.33 3.54
N ALA A 110 -0.31 11.39 3.95
CA ALA A 110 0.65 10.33 3.69
C ALA A 110 0.27 9.07 4.48
N MET A 111 0.32 7.92 3.80
CA MET A 111 -0.10 6.62 4.34
C MET A 111 1.06 5.63 4.27
N GLU A 112 1.22 4.82 5.31
CA GLU A 112 2.01 3.61 5.27
C GLU A 112 1.16 2.40 4.87
N VAL A 113 1.71 1.57 3.98
CA VAL A 113 1.11 0.30 3.54
C VAL A 113 2.07 -0.85 3.77
N GLY A 114 1.53 -2.07 3.88
CA GLY A 114 2.34 -3.29 4.01
C GLY A 114 2.01 -4.11 5.25
N PRO A 115 2.93 -5.01 5.64
CA PRO A 115 2.67 -5.96 6.73
C PRO A 115 2.29 -5.31 8.06
N LEU A 116 2.92 -4.19 8.41
CA LEU A 116 2.57 -3.47 9.64
C LEU A 116 1.12 -2.98 9.60
N SER A 117 0.70 -2.36 8.50
CA SER A 117 -0.68 -1.89 8.30
C SER A 117 -1.69 -3.03 8.44
N ARG A 118 -1.43 -4.17 7.81
CA ARG A 118 -2.33 -5.35 7.87
C ARG A 118 -2.39 -5.98 9.24
N VAL A 119 -1.25 -6.15 9.92
CA VAL A 119 -1.21 -6.69 11.29
C VAL A 119 -1.95 -5.79 12.26
N LEU A 120 -1.78 -4.46 12.15
CA LEU A 120 -2.54 -3.50 12.96
C LEU A 120 -4.04 -3.60 12.67
N MET A 121 -4.44 -3.66 11.40
CA MET A 121 -5.83 -3.77 11.00
C MET A 121 -6.49 -5.05 11.55
N LEU A 122 -5.83 -6.20 11.39
CA LEU A 122 -6.27 -7.49 11.95
C LEU A 122 -6.37 -7.44 13.48
N TYR A 123 -5.38 -6.85 14.14
CA TYR A 123 -5.35 -6.73 15.60
C TYR A 123 -6.56 -5.93 16.11
N VAL A 124 -6.86 -4.78 15.49
CA VAL A 124 -7.99 -3.92 15.86
C VAL A 124 -9.34 -4.57 15.54
N LYS A 125 -9.43 -5.32 14.44
CA LYS A 125 -10.63 -6.11 14.10
C LYS A 125 -10.83 -7.36 14.97
N GLY A 126 -9.95 -7.62 15.93
CA GLY A 126 -10.11 -8.72 16.88
C GLY A 126 -9.77 -10.10 16.31
N HIS A 127 -8.94 -10.17 15.25
CA HIS A 127 -8.52 -11.46 14.73
C HIS A 127 -7.67 -12.22 15.76
N GLU A 128 -8.22 -13.31 16.29
CA GLU A 128 -7.70 -14.00 17.49
C GLU A 128 -6.24 -14.42 17.35
N LEU A 129 -5.89 -15.06 16.22
CA LEU A 129 -4.52 -15.50 15.96
C LEU A 129 -3.56 -14.30 15.90
N THR A 130 -3.95 -13.20 15.25
CA THR A 130 -3.12 -11.99 15.20
C THR A 130 -2.92 -11.39 16.59
N GLN A 131 -3.99 -11.27 17.37
CA GLN A 131 -3.89 -10.74 18.74
C GLN A 131 -2.99 -11.60 19.60
N HIS A 132 -3.11 -12.94 19.52
CA HIS A 132 -2.23 -13.87 20.21
C HIS A 132 -0.76 -13.67 19.80
N LEU A 133 -0.48 -13.67 18.49
CA LEU A 133 0.87 -13.53 17.95
C LEU A 133 1.53 -12.20 18.33
N VAL A 134 0.79 -11.09 18.21
CA VAL A 134 1.26 -9.75 18.59
C VAL A 134 1.53 -9.67 20.08
N ASN A 135 0.58 -10.08 20.93
CA ASN A 135 0.73 -10.00 22.38
C ASN A 135 1.84 -10.90 22.90
N SER A 136 1.96 -12.13 22.37
CA SER A 136 3.04 -13.06 22.69
C SER A 136 4.41 -12.48 22.31
N THR A 137 4.52 -11.88 21.12
CA THR A 137 5.76 -11.25 20.65
C THR A 137 6.17 -10.07 21.54
N LEU A 138 5.24 -9.16 21.84
CA LEU A 138 5.49 -8.01 22.71
C LEU A 138 5.87 -8.45 24.12
N SER A 139 5.15 -9.42 24.70
CA SER A 139 5.45 -9.95 26.03
C SER A 139 6.83 -10.61 26.09
N LYS A 140 7.18 -11.43 25.09
CA LYS A 140 8.48 -12.13 25.03
C LYS A 140 9.66 -11.17 24.88
N LEU A 141 9.46 -10.04 24.20
CA LEU A 141 10.46 -8.99 24.04
C LEU A 141 10.43 -7.95 25.16
N GLU A 142 9.50 -8.07 26.11
CA GLU A 142 9.26 -7.09 27.18
C GLU A 142 9.04 -5.66 26.63
N LEU A 143 8.31 -5.56 25.52
CA LEU A 143 8.06 -4.30 24.81
C LEU A 143 6.60 -3.83 24.97
N PRO A 144 6.35 -2.50 25.07
CA PRO A 144 5.00 -1.96 25.09
C PRO A 144 4.37 -1.98 23.68
N PRO A 145 3.03 -1.88 23.53
CA PRO A 145 2.35 -1.82 22.23
C PRO A 145 2.88 -0.75 21.27
N ARG A 146 3.34 0.39 21.80
CA ARG A 146 3.96 1.48 21.02
C ARG A 146 5.17 1.01 20.20
N ALA A 147 5.82 -0.11 20.57
CA ALA A 147 6.94 -0.68 19.83
C ALA A 147 6.56 -1.24 18.44
N LEU A 148 5.28 -1.53 18.19
CA LEU A 148 4.79 -1.96 16.87
C LEU A 148 5.03 -0.89 15.81
N PHE A 149 4.89 0.38 16.15
CA PHE A 149 5.15 1.48 15.23
C PHE A 149 6.64 1.81 15.21
N SER A 150 7.42 0.96 14.53
CA SER A 150 8.88 1.06 14.40
C SER A 150 9.42 0.17 13.27
N THR A 151 10.70 0.36 12.91
CA THR A 151 11.46 -0.57 12.06
C THR A 151 11.37 -2.03 12.55
N LEU A 152 11.50 -2.25 13.87
CA LEU A 152 11.42 -3.57 14.48
C LEU A 152 10.01 -4.14 14.35
N GLY A 153 8.99 -3.33 14.65
CA GLY A 153 7.59 -3.74 14.57
C GLY A 153 7.18 -4.08 13.14
N ARG A 154 7.63 -3.33 12.13
CA ARG A 154 7.43 -3.66 10.71
C ARG A 154 8.08 -4.98 10.32
N THR A 155 9.29 -5.22 10.82
CA THR A 155 10.02 -6.48 10.59
C THR A 155 9.29 -7.66 11.25
N ALA A 156 8.82 -7.48 12.50
CA ALA A 156 8.04 -8.49 13.20
C ALA A 156 6.72 -8.77 12.47
N ALA A 157 5.99 -7.72 12.06
CA ALA A 157 4.71 -7.83 11.37
C ALA A 157 4.79 -8.70 10.11
N ARG A 158 5.86 -8.56 9.30
CA ARG A 158 6.12 -9.42 8.13
C ARG A 158 6.19 -10.90 8.50
N THR A 159 6.85 -11.24 9.61
CA THR A 159 6.93 -12.62 10.11
C THR A 159 5.60 -13.11 10.65
N LEU A 160 4.87 -12.27 11.38
CA LEU A 160 3.57 -12.64 11.97
C LEU A 160 2.51 -12.88 10.89
N GLU A 161 2.42 -12.02 9.87
CA GLU A 161 1.49 -12.24 8.75
C GLU A 161 1.83 -13.50 7.96
N THR A 162 3.12 -13.85 7.85
CA THR A 162 3.53 -15.09 7.17
C THR A 162 2.96 -16.31 7.90
N ALA A 163 2.96 -16.30 9.23
CA ALA A 163 2.37 -17.38 10.03
C ALA A 163 0.83 -17.45 9.84
N ILE A 164 0.16 -16.30 9.81
CA ILE A 164 -1.30 -16.22 9.58
C ILE A 164 -1.67 -16.78 8.20
N LEU A 165 -0.93 -16.38 7.16
CA LEU A 165 -1.16 -16.88 5.81
C LEU A 165 -0.88 -18.38 5.70
N ALA A 166 0.21 -18.86 6.30
CA ALA A 166 0.55 -20.28 6.28
C ALA A 166 -0.54 -21.15 6.93
N ASP A 167 -1.16 -20.67 8.01
CA ASP A 167 -2.29 -21.34 8.67
C ASP A 167 -3.55 -21.34 7.78
N GLY A 168 -3.84 -20.22 7.10
CA GLY A 168 -4.99 -20.10 6.20
C GLY A 168 -4.92 -20.95 4.92
N MET A 169 -3.70 -21.24 4.42
CA MET A 169 -3.49 -21.97 3.16
C MET A 169 -4.17 -23.34 3.11
N GLN A 170 -4.16 -24.09 4.22
CA GLN A 170 -4.81 -25.40 4.26
C GLN A 170 -6.33 -25.27 4.12
N GLY A 171 -6.93 -24.24 4.75
CA GLY A 171 -8.36 -23.98 4.64
C GLY A 171 -8.80 -23.73 3.20
N TRP A 172 -8.06 -22.91 2.44
CA TRP A 172 -8.37 -22.67 1.02
C TRP A 172 -8.23 -23.92 0.16
N LEU A 173 -7.22 -24.75 0.42
CA LEU A 173 -7.06 -26.03 -0.28
C LEU A 173 -8.23 -26.97 0.03
N ASP A 174 -8.63 -27.08 1.30
CA ASP A 174 -9.75 -27.92 1.70
C ASP A 174 -11.07 -27.44 1.08
N SER A 175 -11.31 -26.13 1.02
CA SER A 175 -12.45 -25.54 0.32
C SER A 175 -12.46 -25.87 -1.18
N LEU A 176 -11.31 -25.76 -1.86
CA LEU A 176 -11.17 -26.14 -3.26
C LEU A 176 -11.51 -27.62 -3.47
N ILE A 177 -10.94 -28.51 -2.67
CA ILE A 177 -11.22 -29.96 -2.74
C ILE A 177 -12.69 -30.25 -2.41
N GLY A 178 -13.28 -29.52 -1.47
CA GLY A 178 -14.70 -29.60 -1.13
C GLY A 178 -15.60 -29.27 -2.31
N ASN A 179 -15.35 -28.15 -3.01
CA ASN A 179 -16.12 -27.73 -4.18
C ASN A 179 -16.06 -28.77 -5.30
N ILE A 180 -14.86 -29.29 -5.60
CA ILE A 180 -14.67 -30.35 -6.61
C ILE A 180 -15.45 -31.62 -6.24
N LYS A 181 -15.42 -32.04 -4.97
CA LYS A 181 -16.19 -33.21 -4.49
C LYS A 181 -17.71 -33.00 -4.60
N ALA A 182 -18.18 -31.77 -4.43
CA ALA A 182 -19.58 -31.41 -4.60
C ALA A 182 -20.01 -31.31 -6.08
N GLY A 183 -19.08 -31.45 -7.02
CA GLY A 183 -19.33 -31.41 -8.46
C GLY A 183 -19.10 -30.03 -9.10
N ASP A 184 -18.69 -29.02 -8.33
CA ASP A 184 -18.31 -27.72 -8.88
C ASP A 184 -16.87 -27.75 -9.38
N THR A 185 -16.73 -27.68 -10.70
CA THR A 185 -15.44 -27.69 -11.42
C THR A 185 -15.33 -26.50 -12.37
N LYS A 186 -16.25 -25.52 -12.28
CA LYS A 186 -16.21 -24.32 -13.13
C LYS A 186 -15.01 -23.47 -12.73
N THR A 187 -14.16 -23.15 -13.69
CA THR A 187 -12.92 -22.37 -13.49
C THR A 187 -12.82 -21.13 -14.37
N PHE A 188 -13.79 -20.94 -15.27
CA PHE A 188 -13.82 -19.84 -16.23
C PHE A 188 -15.27 -19.38 -16.43
N ASP A 189 -15.48 -18.07 -16.39
CA ASP A 189 -16.74 -17.42 -16.76
C ASP A 189 -16.55 -16.72 -18.10
N ASP A 190 -17.19 -17.26 -19.14
CA ASP A 190 -17.10 -16.79 -20.52
C ASP A 190 -18.20 -15.78 -20.89
N SER A 191 -19.08 -15.41 -19.94
CA SER A 191 -20.24 -14.56 -20.19
C SER A 191 -19.91 -13.17 -20.75
N LEU A 192 -18.70 -12.67 -20.45
CA LEU A 192 -18.18 -11.39 -20.94
C LEU A 192 -16.77 -11.53 -21.54
N TRP A 193 -16.47 -12.66 -22.18
CA TRP A 193 -15.14 -12.89 -22.77
C TRP A 193 -14.89 -12.04 -24.03
N GLU A 194 -15.86 -11.99 -24.95
CA GLU A 194 -15.73 -11.29 -26.23
C GLU A 194 -15.96 -9.78 -26.06
N PRO A 195 -15.08 -8.89 -26.57
CA PRO A 195 -15.22 -7.43 -26.40
C PRO A 195 -16.53 -6.85 -26.89
N GLU A 196 -17.18 -7.48 -27.87
CA GLU A 196 -18.49 -7.07 -28.39
C GLU A 196 -19.62 -7.18 -27.35
N SER A 197 -19.42 -7.97 -26.28
CA SER A 197 -20.39 -8.08 -25.19
C SER A 197 -20.21 -7.01 -24.11
N TRP A 198 -19.16 -6.19 -24.19
CA TRP A 198 -18.85 -5.18 -23.19
C TRP A 198 -19.65 -3.89 -23.44
N PRO A 199 -19.88 -3.06 -22.41
CA PRO A 199 -20.29 -1.67 -22.61
C PRO A 199 -19.27 -0.93 -23.49
N SER A 200 -19.73 0.00 -24.32
CA SER A 200 -18.84 0.82 -25.16
C SER A 200 -17.88 1.70 -24.35
N GLU A 201 -18.26 2.05 -23.11
CA GLU A 201 -17.41 2.72 -22.13
C GLU A 201 -17.65 2.15 -20.74
N CYS A 202 -16.58 1.79 -20.03
CA CYS A 202 -16.63 1.37 -18.64
C CYS A 202 -15.32 1.71 -17.91
N LYS A 203 -15.38 1.73 -16.58
CA LYS A 203 -14.20 1.90 -15.72
C LYS A 203 -14.22 0.89 -14.58
N GLY A 204 -13.04 0.47 -14.14
CA GLY A 204 -12.88 -0.51 -13.07
C GLY A 204 -11.68 -0.20 -12.19
N VAL A 205 -11.69 -0.81 -11.01
CA VAL A 205 -10.55 -0.87 -10.10
C VAL A 205 -10.36 -2.30 -9.63
N GLY A 206 -9.16 -2.83 -9.79
CA GLY A 206 -8.71 -4.06 -9.14
C GLY A 206 -7.82 -3.70 -7.96
N VAL A 207 -8.06 -4.31 -6.80
CA VAL A 207 -7.25 -4.11 -5.60
C VAL A 207 -6.66 -5.42 -5.10
N MET A 208 -5.54 -5.30 -4.41
CA MET A 208 -4.83 -6.43 -3.79
C MET A 208 -4.07 -5.94 -2.55
N GLU A 209 -3.93 -6.81 -1.56
CA GLU A 209 -2.87 -6.70 -0.55
C GLU A 209 -1.65 -7.47 -1.04
N ALA A 210 -0.84 -6.83 -1.87
CA ALA A 210 0.44 -7.38 -2.27
C ALA A 210 1.37 -7.53 -1.03
N PRO A 211 2.46 -8.33 -1.10
CA PRO A 211 3.35 -8.54 0.04
C PRO A 211 3.85 -7.23 0.68
N ARG A 212 4.04 -6.18 -0.14
CA ARG A 212 4.51 -4.86 0.31
C ARG A 212 3.40 -3.89 0.70
N GLY A 213 2.12 -4.23 0.50
CA GLY A 213 0.96 -3.42 0.91
C GLY A 213 -0.13 -3.31 -0.14
N ALA A 214 -0.95 -2.27 0.03
CA ALA A 214 -2.08 -1.93 -0.81
C ALA A 214 -1.65 -1.61 -2.26
N LEU A 215 -2.11 -2.42 -3.21
CA LEU A 215 -1.90 -2.31 -4.65
C LEU A 215 -3.25 -2.04 -5.32
N SER A 216 -3.29 -1.09 -6.25
CA SER A 216 -4.48 -0.85 -7.08
C SER A 216 -4.14 -0.64 -8.53
N HIS A 217 -4.94 -1.25 -9.40
CA HIS A 217 -4.93 -1.04 -10.84
C HIS A 217 -6.27 -0.41 -11.24
N TRP A 218 -6.22 0.70 -11.95
CA TRP A 218 -7.36 1.48 -12.37
C TRP A 218 -7.41 1.52 -13.88
N VAL A 219 -8.54 1.12 -14.44
CA VAL A 219 -8.70 1.02 -15.90
C VAL A 219 -9.91 1.82 -16.34
N VAL A 220 -9.76 2.52 -17.45
CA VAL A 220 -10.85 3.08 -18.26
C VAL A 220 -10.80 2.38 -19.60
N ILE A 221 -11.92 1.81 -20.04
CA ILE A 221 -12.06 1.10 -21.30
C ILE A 221 -13.04 1.87 -22.18
N LYS A 222 -12.67 2.12 -23.43
CA LYS A 222 -13.52 2.69 -24.47
C LYS A 222 -13.38 1.89 -25.76
N ASP A 223 -14.50 1.59 -26.40
CA ASP A 223 -14.58 0.87 -27.68
C ASP A 223 -13.73 -0.42 -27.69
N GLY A 224 -13.82 -1.19 -26.60
CA GLY A 224 -13.10 -2.46 -26.44
C GLY A 224 -11.59 -2.31 -26.20
N LYS A 225 -11.07 -1.10 -25.97
CA LYS A 225 -9.64 -0.82 -25.74
C LYS A 225 -9.41 -0.09 -24.43
N ILE A 226 -8.23 -0.27 -23.86
CA ILE A 226 -7.79 0.50 -22.69
C ILE A 226 -7.54 1.95 -23.13
N ASP A 227 -8.33 2.87 -22.58
CA ASP A 227 -8.23 4.32 -22.78
C ASP A 227 -7.27 4.95 -21.76
N ASN A 228 -7.34 4.51 -20.50
CA ASN A 228 -6.39 4.88 -19.45
C ASN A 228 -6.10 3.67 -18.54
N TYR A 229 -4.85 3.55 -18.09
CA TYR A 229 -4.42 2.55 -17.11
C TYR A 229 -3.45 3.16 -16.13
N GLN A 230 -3.80 3.15 -14.85
CA GLN A 230 -2.97 3.69 -13.79
C GLN A 230 -2.80 2.66 -12.68
N ALA A 231 -1.57 2.49 -12.21
CA ALA A 231 -1.25 1.61 -11.09
C ALA A 231 -0.67 2.45 -9.95
N ILE A 232 -1.27 2.33 -8.76
CA ILE A 232 -0.62 2.78 -7.53
C ILE A 232 -0.16 1.55 -6.78
N VAL A 233 1.15 1.39 -6.73
CA VAL A 233 1.85 0.21 -6.20
C VAL A 233 2.26 0.49 -4.74
N PRO A 234 2.45 -0.53 -3.89
CA PRO A 234 2.70 -0.28 -2.46
C PRO A 234 3.97 0.54 -2.18
N SER A 235 5.03 0.32 -2.96
CA SER A 235 6.25 1.11 -2.82
C SER A 235 6.08 2.54 -3.32
N THR A 236 5.12 2.84 -4.20
CA THR A 236 4.75 4.22 -4.55
C THR A 236 4.20 4.96 -3.33
N TRP A 237 3.37 4.29 -2.51
CA TRP A 237 2.90 4.86 -1.23
C TRP A 237 4.03 5.12 -0.25
N ASN A 238 4.86 4.11 -0.02
CA ASN A 238 5.85 4.20 1.04
C ASN A 238 7.07 5.05 0.67
N ALA A 239 7.51 5.01 -0.59
CA ALA A 239 8.73 5.67 -1.07
C ALA A 239 8.47 6.92 -1.93
N GLY A 240 7.20 7.28 -2.16
CA GLY A 240 6.84 8.48 -2.89
C GLY A 240 7.42 9.75 -2.23
N PRO A 241 7.82 10.76 -3.02
CA PRO A 241 8.45 11.96 -2.49
C PRO A 241 7.45 12.85 -1.73
N ARG A 242 7.91 14.04 -1.35
CA ARG A 242 7.07 15.11 -0.82
C ARG A 242 5.97 15.50 -1.80
N ASP A 243 4.91 16.08 -1.27
CA ASP A 243 3.77 16.58 -2.03
C ASP A 243 3.76 18.13 -2.02
N PRO A 244 2.71 18.80 -2.54
CA PRO A 244 2.62 20.27 -2.56
C PRO A 244 2.78 20.99 -1.23
N VAL A 245 2.43 20.34 -0.11
CA VAL A 245 2.53 20.94 1.22
C VAL A 245 3.81 20.51 1.96
N GLY A 246 4.71 19.82 1.26
CA GLY A 246 6.00 19.38 1.79
C GLY A 246 5.91 18.19 2.75
N GLN A 247 4.77 17.49 2.84
CA GLN A 247 4.68 16.31 3.71
C GLN A 247 5.45 15.12 3.13
N PRO A 248 6.35 14.49 3.92
CA PRO A 248 7.16 13.36 3.46
C PRO A 248 6.32 12.09 3.25
N GLY A 249 6.84 11.18 2.43
CA GLY A 249 6.37 9.79 2.36
C GLY A 249 6.81 8.95 3.57
N ALA A 250 6.40 7.68 3.63
CA ALA A 250 6.68 6.82 4.78
C ALA A 250 8.18 6.57 5.02
N TYR A 251 8.98 6.44 3.95
CA TYR A 251 10.41 6.20 4.05
C TYR A 251 11.15 7.39 4.64
N GLU A 252 10.87 8.59 4.13
CA GLU A 252 11.47 9.83 4.61
C GLU A 252 11.05 10.09 6.07
N ALA A 253 9.76 10.01 6.37
CA ALA A 253 9.24 10.20 7.73
C ALA A 253 9.84 9.18 8.73
N ALA A 254 10.04 7.93 8.30
CA ALA A 254 10.69 6.92 9.14
C ALA A 254 12.18 7.20 9.39
N LEU A 255 12.90 7.76 8.42
CA LEU A 255 14.30 8.16 8.60
C LEU A 255 14.43 9.44 9.45
N GLU A 256 13.42 10.31 9.45
CA GLU A 256 13.33 11.49 10.32
C GLU A 256 12.97 11.11 11.78
N ASP A 257 12.29 9.98 11.99
CA ASP A 257 11.86 9.50 13.31
C ASP A 257 13.01 8.91 14.15
N ALA A 258 13.59 9.75 15.02
CA ALA A 258 14.52 9.37 16.09
C ALA A 258 15.73 8.54 15.63
N HIS A 259 16.23 8.86 14.44
CA HIS A 259 17.39 8.22 13.83
C HIS A 259 18.69 8.92 14.20
N VAL A 260 19.70 8.14 14.57
CA VAL A 260 21.06 8.65 14.85
C VAL A 260 22.04 7.77 14.11
N MET A 261 22.86 8.39 13.27
CA MET A 261 23.90 7.71 12.49
C MET A 261 25.18 7.61 13.33
N TYR A 262 25.68 6.40 13.53
CA TYR A 262 26.97 6.21 14.19
C TYR A 262 28.15 6.59 13.30
N ASP A 263 28.19 6.08 12.07
CA ASP A 263 29.20 6.40 11.05
C ASP A 263 28.51 6.75 9.72
N PRO A 264 28.56 8.03 9.27
CA PRO A 264 27.96 8.44 8.00
C PRO A 264 28.52 7.69 6.77
N LYS A 265 29.72 7.10 6.86
CA LYS A 265 30.32 6.30 5.78
C LYS A 265 29.81 4.85 5.75
N GLN A 266 29.12 4.42 6.80
CA GLN A 266 28.55 3.07 6.94
C GLN A 266 27.09 3.20 7.36
N PRO A 267 26.17 3.49 6.42
CA PRO A 267 24.80 3.90 6.73
C PRO A 267 23.86 2.75 7.15
N LEU A 268 24.33 1.88 8.06
CA LEU A 268 23.63 0.68 8.48
C LEU A 268 22.25 1.00 9.09
N GLU A 269 22.13 2.09 9.83
CA GLU A 269 20.87 2.49 10.42
C GLU A 269 19.86 2.87 9.33
N ILE A 270 20.27 3.61 8.28
CA ILE A 270 19.41 3.91 7.11
C ILE A 270 18.96 2.61 6.45
N LEU A 271 19.90 1.69 6.18
CA LEU A 271 19.61 0.41 5.55
C LEU A 271 18.59 -0.42 6.36
N ARG A 272 18.73 -0.47 7.69
CA ARG A 272 17.78 -1.18 8.57
C ARG A 272 16.36 -0.63 8.41
N THR A 273 16.19 0.68 8.46
CA THR A 273 14.87 1.31 8.34
C THR A 273 14.29 1.08 6.95
N ILE A 274 15.03 1.39 5.89
CA ILE A 274 14.55 1.25 4.51
C ILE A 274 14.23 -0.22 4.18
N HIS A 275 15.13 -1.16 4.49
CA HIS A 275 14.87 -2.58 4.24
C HIS A 275 13.71 -3.14 5.07
N SER A 276 13.37 -2.54 6.22
CA SER A 276 12.18 -3.00 6.98
C SER A 276 10.89 -2.83 6.20
N PHE A 277 10.83 -1.90 5.25
CA PHE A 277 9.69 -1.73 4.34
C PHE A 277 9.71 -2.66 3.13
N ASP A 278 10.80 -3.40 2.91
CA ASP A 278 11.00 -4.26 1.73
C ASP A 278 10.78 -3.49 0.41
N PRO A 279 11.67 -2.55 0.02
CA PRO A 279 11.46 -1.71 -1.16
C PRO A 279 11.47 -2.48 -2.48
N CYS A 280 10.57 -2.11 -3.40
CA CYS A 280 10.58 -2.55 -4.80
C CYS A 280 10.39 -1.31 -5.70
N ILE A 281 11.39 -0.98 -6.51
CA ILE A 281 11.45 0.27 -7.31
C ILE A 281 11.37 -0.03 -8.83
N ALA A 282 11.08 -1.27 -9.19
CA ALA A 282 10.96 -1.71 -10.59
C ALA A 282 9.72 -1.14 -11.29
#